data_AF-A0A3L6R5H3-F1
#
_entry.id   AF-A0A3L6R5H3-F1
#
_cell.length_a   1.000
_cell.length_b   1.000
_cell.length_c   1.000
_cell.angle_alpha   90.00
_cell.angle_beta   90.00
_cell.angle_gamma   90.00
#
_symmetry.space_group_name_H-M   'P 1'
#
loop_
_entity.id
_entity.type
_entity.pdbx_description
1 polymer ?
#
loop_
_entity_poly.entity_id
_entity_poly.type
_entity_poly.pdbx_seq_one_letter_code
_entity_poly.pdbx_strand_id
1 'polypeptide(L)'
;MYLDAQQVVHCQATDRDVGPCAVKHHFPSPIVSWIEDLSSFGNVSFTPDSEYVDEQARASVGQSSTSSNLHDMQISVRLTEEFVELAKENTSNNLETCGILGASFRDGTYFVTMLIIPKQEGTAHSCQAVNEEEIHAVLSEQSLYPAGWIHTHPSQTCFLSSIDLHTQYSYQVIFFR
;
A
#
# COMPACT_ATOMS: atom_id res chain seq x y z
N MET A 1 21.71 -6.33 -2.70
CA MET A 1 22.23 -7.49 -1.94
C MET A 1 21.08 -8.48 -1.75
N TYR A 2 21.36 -9.78 -1.75
CA TYR A 2 20.35 -10.83 -1.65
C TYR A 2 20.08 -11.13 -0.16
N LEU A 3 18.84 -10.97 0.31
CA LEU A 3 18.45 -11.55 1.61
C LEU A 3 17.95 -12.96 1.37
N ASP A 4 18.72 -13.94 1.82
CA ASP A 4 18.45 -15.37 1.66
C ASP A 4 17.57 -15.94 2.78
N ALA A 5 17.25 -15.15 3.81
CA ALA A 5 16.50 -15.59 4.97
C ALA A 5 15.04 -15.10 4.93
N GLN A 6 14.10 -16.04 4.75
CA GLN A 6 12.69 -15.77 4.96
C GLN A 6 12.43 -15.68 6.47
N GLN A 7 11.99 -14.51 6.93
CA GLN A 7 11.73 -14.28 8.35
C GLN A 7 10.24 -14.03 8.57
N VAL A 8 9.62 -14.84 9.42
CA VAL A 8 8.19 -14.73 9.74
C VAL A 8 8.07 -14.20 11.16
N VAL A 9 7.36 -13.09 11.30
CA VAL A 9 7.11 -12.44 12.58
C VAL A 9 5.64 -12.50 12.90
N HIS A 10 5.32 -13.02 14.09
CA HIS A 10 3.96 -13.17 14.58
C HIS A 10 3.69 -12.22 15.74
N CYS A 11 2.85 -11.22 15.51
CA CYS A 11 2.32 -10.38 16.57
C CYS A 11 1.11 -11.07 17.20
N GLN A 12 1.28 -11.70 18.37
CA GLN A 12 0.14 -12.11 19.19
C GLN A 12 -0.47 -10.86 19.82
N ALA A 13 -1.78 -10.65 19.62
CA ALA A 13 -2.54 -9.67 20.38
C ALA A 13 -2.64 -10.14 21.85
N THR A 14 -1.62 -9.82 22.65
CA THR A 14 -1.74 -9.90 24.10
C THR A 14 -2.62 -8.74 24.56
N ASP A 15 -3.75 -9.08 25.19
CA ASP A 15 -4.73 -8.19 25.79
C ASP A 15 -4.07 -7.34 26.90
N ARG A 16 -3.35 -6.28 26.51
CA ARG A 16 -2.81 -5.18 27.33
C ARG A 16 -2.16 -4.12 26.43
N ASP A 17 -2.92 -3.04 26.24
CA ASP A 17 -2.50 -1.64 26.15
C ASP A 17 -1.52 -1.24 25.03
N VAL A 18 -2.06 -0.93 23.83
CA VAL A 18 -1.77 0.31 23.07
C VAL A 18 -3.04 0.62 22.26
N GLY A 19 -3.60 1.82 22.42
CA GLY A 19 -4.82 2.22 21.70
C GLY A 19 -4.66 2.15 20.18
N PRO A 20 -5.72 1.78 19.43
CA PRO A 20 -5.68 1.67 17.98
C PRO A 20 -5.41 3.05 17.34
N CYS A 21 -4.33 3.15 16.56
CA CYS A 21 -4.14 4.26 15.65
C CYS A 21 -5.11 4.09 14.48
N ALA A 22 -6.28 4.71 14.56
CA ALA A 22 -7.18 4.85 13.43
C ALA A 22 -6.48 5.68 12.35
N VAL A 23 -6.01 5.03 11.29
CA VAL A 23 -5.48 5.71 10.10
C VAL A 23 -6.66 6.41 9.44
N LYS A 24 -6.75 7.73 9.61
CA LYS A 24 -7.71 8.56 8.88
C LYS A 24 -7.34 8.51 7.40
N HIS A 25 -8.19 7.89 6.59
CA HIS A 25 -8.02 7.84 5.14
C HIS A 25 -7.95 9.26 4.57
N HIS A 26 -6.77 9.63 4.06
CA HIS A 26 -6.63 10.74 3.13
C HIS A 26 -6.73 10.16 1.73
N PHE A 27 -7.83 10.46 1.04
CA PHE A 27 -8.02 10.10 -0.36
C PHE A 27 -7.02 10.89 -1.21
N PRO A 28 -6.16 10.26 -2.03
CA PRO A 28 -5.54 10.98 -3.15
C PRO A 28 -6.66 11.33 -4.14
N SER A 29 -6.67 12.59 -4.60
CA SER A 29 -7.64 13.06 -5.59
C SER A 29 -7.69 12.13 -6.81
N PRO A 30 -8.87 11.87 -7.40
CA PRO A 30 -8.94 11.08 -8.61
C PRO A 30 -8.17 11.81 -9.73
N ILE A 31 -7.10 11.20 -10.23
CA ILE A 31 -6.55 11.53 -11.54
C ILE A 31 -7.66 11.22 -12.54
N VAL A 32 -8.22 12.26 -13.15
CA VAL A 32 -9.07 12.12 -14.32
C VAL A 32 -8.14 11.79 -15.48
N SER A 33 -7.94 10.50 -15.77
CA SER A 33 -7.33 10.10 -17.04
C SER A 33 -8.39 10.27 -18.13
N TRP A 34 -8.44 11.45 -18.74
CA TRP A 34 -9.12 11.63 -20.02
C TRP A 34 -8.36 10.82 -21.06
N ILE A 35 -8.92 9.70 -21.50
CA ILE A 35 -8.49 9.06 -22.75
C ILE A 35 -9.19 9.85 -23.85
N GLU A 36 -8.46 10.71 -24.54
CA GLU A 36 -8.95 11.36 -25.75
C GLU A 36 -9.05 10.31 -26.87
N ASP A 37 -10.26 10.15 -27.41
CA ASP A 37 -10.54 9.35 -28.59
C ASP A 37 -9.91 10.03 -29.82
N LEU A 38 -8.86 9.40 -30.38
CA LEU A 38 -8.09 9.89 -31.53
C LEU A 38 -8.81 9.72 -32.88
N SER A 39 -10.13 9.91 -32.93
CA SER A 39 -10.93 9.80 -34.15
C SER A 39 -11.56 11.12 -34.61
N SER A 40 -10.79 12.22 -34.61
CA SER A 40 -11.05 13.34 -35.52
C SER A 40 -9.87 14.30 -35.62
N PHE A 41 -8.96 14.03 -36.57
CA PHE A 41 -8.12 15.08 -37.11
C PHE A 41 -9.00 16.05 -37.92
N GLY A 42 -9.16 17.27 -37.42
CA GLY A 42 -9.92 18.33 -38.06
C GLY A 42 -9.60 19.72 -37.49
N ASN A 43 -8.44 20.25 -37.85
CA ASN A 43 -8.09 21.67 -38.03
C ASN A 43 -8.73 22.76 -37.12
N VAL A 44 -7.86 23.50 -36.39
CA VAL A 44 -7.72 24.99 -36.35
C VAL A 44 -7.76 25.67 -34.95
N SER A 45 -6.67 26.44 -34.76
CA SER A 45 -6.42 27.70 -34.00
C SER A 45 -6.52 27.78 -32.47
N PHE A 46 -5.37 28.17 -31.91
CA PHE A 46 -5.14 28.76 -30.59
C PHE A 46 -5.70 30.19 -30.50
N THR A 47 -6.26 30.55 -29.35
CA THR A 47 -6.10 31.87 -28.71
C THR A 47 -6.27 31.74 -27.19
N PRO A 48 -5.40 32.36 -26.36
CA PRO A 48 -5.55 32.47 -24.91
C PRO A 48 -6.33 33.75 -24.53
N ASP A 49 -7.08 33.73 -23.42
CA ASP A 49 -7.60 34.84 -22.60
C ASP A 49 -8.85 34.32 -21.87
N SER A 50 -9.24 34.68 -20.65
CA SER A 50 -8.73 35.47 -19.54
C SER A 50 -9.60 35.07 -18.32
N GLU A 51 -9.05 35.25 -17.12
CA GLU A 51 -9.68 35.52 -15.80
C GLU A 51 -11.18 35.19 -15.58
N TYR A 52 -11.54 34.49 -14.48
CA TYR A 52 -12.64 34.91 -13.57
C TYR A 52 -12.70 34.04 -12.28
N VAL A 53 -12.29 34.67 -11.17
CA VAL A 53 -12.83 34.72 -9.79
C VAL A 53 -13.39 33.45 -9.10
N ASP A 54 -12.77 33.14 -7.96
CA ASP A 54 -13.20 32.25 -6.86
C ASP A 54 -14.42 32.82 -6.11
N GLU A 55 -15.57 32.17 -6.21
CA GLU A 55 -16.60 32.14 -5.17
C GLU A 55 -17.45 30.87 -5.36
N GLN A 56 -17.27 29.86 -4.50
CA GLN A 56 -18.32 29.22 -3.69
C GLN A 56 -17.81 27.89 -3.11
N ALA A 57 -17.03 27.96 -2.03
CA ALA A 57 -16.76 26.83 -1.17
C ALA A 57 -18.05 26.37 -0.47
N ARG A 58 -18.83 25.52 -1.12
CA ARG A 58 -19.71 24.57 -0.45
C ARG A 58 -19.25 23.17 -0.83
N ALA A 59 -18.54 22.55 0.11
CA ALA A 59 -18.31 21.12 0.10
C ALA A 59 -19.68 20.42 0.24
N SER A 60 -20.34 20.21 -0.89
CA SER A 60 -21.33 19.15 -1.00
C SER A 60 -20.56 17.86 -0.85
N VAL A 61 -20.71 17.21 0.31
CA VAL A 61 -20.30 15.83 0.51
C VAL A 61 -21.18 15.00 -0.43
N GLY A 62 -20.75 14.91 -1.68
CA GLY A 62 -21.20 13.87 -2.59
C GLY A 62 -20.80 12.57 -1.93
N GLN A 63 -21.76 11.88 -1.32
CA GLN A 63 -21.60 10.48 -0.96
C GLN A 63 -21.26 9.74 -2.25
N SER A 64 -19.99 9.46 -2.46
CA SER A 64 -19.56 8.53 -3.48
C SER A 64 -20.24 7.21 -3.16
N SER A 65 -21.11 6.76 -4.05
CA SER A 65 -21.84 5.49 -4.02
C SER A 65 -20.93 4.27 -4.16
N THR A 66 -19.62 4.42 -3.92
CA THR A 66 -18.59 3.37 -3.99
C THR A 66 -18.22 2.79 -2.62
N SER A 67 -18.81 3.28 -1.52
CA SER A 67 -18.43 2.88 -0.15
C SER A 67 -19.02 1.56 0.34
N SER A 68 -19.83 0.86 -0.45
CA SER A 68 -20.67 -0.22 0.09
C SER A 68 -19.97 -1.55 0.36
N ASN A 69 -18.68 -1.72 0.07
CA ASN A 69 -17.97 -3.00 0.23
C ASN A 69 -16.51 -2.85 0.76
N LEU A 70 -16.21 -1.84 1.58
CA LEU A 70 -14.91 -1.75 2.24
C LEU A 70 -15.00 -2.35 3.65
N HIS A 71 -14.07 -3.26 3.96
CA HIS A 71 -13.91 -3.81 5.31
C HIS A 71 -12.91 -2.99 6.11
N ASP A 72 -13.15 -2.86 7.42
CA ASP A 72 -12.19 -2.26 8.33
C ASP A 72 -10.92 -3.12 8.42
N MET A 73 -9.76 -2.47 8.54
CA MET A 73 -8.47 -3.13 8.72
C MET A 73 -7.72 -2.54 9.92
N GLN A 74 -7.23 -3.42 10.79
CA GLN A 74 -6.40 -3.07 11.93
C GLN A 74 -5.00 -3.64 11.78
N ILE A 75 -3.99 -2.81 12.06
CA ILE A 75 -2.58 -3.16 11.94
C ILE A 75 -1.90 -2.97 13.29
N SER A 76 -1.16 -3.98 13.74
CA SER A 76 -0.37 -3.90 14.98
C SER A 76 0.77 -2.89 14.83
N VAL A 77 0.87 -1.91 15.74
CA VAL A 77 1.99 -0.95 15.78
C VAL A 77 3.33 -1.67 15.98
N ARG A 78 3.33 -2.74 16.78
CA ARG A 78 4.53 -3.55 17.01
C ARG A 78 5.06 -4.16 15.72
N LEU A 79 4.18 -4.52 14.79
CA LEU A 79 4.57 -5.09 13.50
C LEU A 79 5.36 -4.07 12.68
N THR A 80 4.92 -2.81 12.67
CA THR A 80 5.66 -1.73 11.98
C THR A 80 7.01 -1.43 12.63
N GLU A 81 7.11 -1.48 13.97
CA GLU A 81 8.38 -1.29 14.68
C GLU A 81 9.36 -2.44 14.40
N GLU A 82 8.87 -3.68 14.47
CA GLU A 82 9.65 -4.89 14.16
C GLU A 82 10.10 -4.87 12.68
N PHE A 83 9.25 -4.43 11.75
CA PHE A 83 9.66 -4.24 10.35
C PHE A 83 10.83 -3.26 10.19
N VAL A 84 10.77 -2.11 10.87
CA VAL A 84 11.85 -1.11 10.78
C VAL A 84 13.16 -1.66 11.35
N GLU A 85 13.12 -2.42 12.45
CA GLU A 85 14.33 -3.02 13.01
C GLU A 85 14.90 -4.11 12.08
N LEU A 86 14.06 -4.91 11.44
CA LEU A 86 14.49 -5.92 10.45
C LEU A 86 15.09 -5.29 9.19
N ALA A 87 14.54 -4.18 8.73
CA ALA A 87 15.03 -3.48 7.55
C ALA A 87 16.26 -2.60 7.81
N LYS A 88 16.70 -2.47 9.07
CA LYS A 88 17.72 -1.51 9.52
C LYS A 88 19.07 -1.66 8.81
N GLU A 89 19.55 -2.88 8.65
CA GLU A 89 20.84 -3.14 7.99
C GLU A 89 20.78 -2.70 6.51
N ASN A 90 19.73 -3.08 5.79
CA ASN A 90 19.49 -2.64 4.43
C ASN A 90 19.35 -1.12 4.33
N THR A 91 18.55 -0.54 5.22
CA THR A 91 18.32 0.91 5.29
C THR A 91 19.64 1.66 5.48
N SER A 92 20.53 1.16 6.36
CA SER A 92 21.86 1.76 6.56
C SER A 92 22.76 1.68 5.32
N ASN A 93 22.53 0.68 4.46
CA ASN A 93 23.21 0.50 3.18
C ASN A 93 22.46 1.16 2.00
N ASN A 94 21.45 1.99 2.27
CA ASN A 94 20.59 2.63 1.27
C ASN A 94 19.95 1.62 0.30
N LEU A 95 19.47 0.50 0.86
CA LEU A 95 18.69 -0.52 0.15
C LEU A 95 17.27 -0.57 0.70
N GLU A 96 16.29 -0.58 -0.20
CA GLU A 96 14.89 -0.79 0.14
C GLU A 96 14.65 -2.25 0.56
N THR A 97 13.74 -2.43 1.52
CA THR A 97 13.26 -3.73 1.99
C THR A 97 11.74 -3.74 1.90
N CYS A 98 11.14 -4.83 1.43
CA CYS A 98 9.70 -5.09 1.51
C CYS A 98 9.35 -6.24 2.47
N GLY A 99 8.10 -6.22 2.93
CA GLY A 99 7.46 -7.29 3.67
C GLY A 99 6.01 -7.45 3.23
N ILE A 100 5.48 -8.66 3.39
CA ILE A 100 4.09 -9.02 3.07
C ILE A 100 3.28 -9.11 4.36
N LEU A 101 2.09 -8.52 4.35
CA LEU A 101 1.19 -8.45 5.48
C LEU A 101 0.15 -9.58 5.39
N GLY A 102 0.13 -10.45 6.39
CA GLY A 102 -0.88 -11.49 6.56
C GLY A 102 -1.94 -11.07 7.58
N ALA A 103 -3.22 -11.19 7.21
CA ALA A 103 -4.34 -10.86 8.08
C ALA A 103 -5.29 -12.03 8.31
N SER A 104 -5.87 -12.08 9.51
CA SER A 104 -7.05 -12.89 9.79
C SER A 104 -8.31 -12.03 9.69
N PHE A 105 -9.41 -12.61 9.25
CA PHE A 105 -10.70 -11.92 9.16
C PHE A 105 -11.62 -12.36 10.31
N ARG A 106 -12.09 -11.42 11.13
CA ARG A 106 -12.98 -11.68 12.28
C ARG A 106 -14.00 -10.56 12.41
N ASP A 107 -15.26 -10.92 12.60
CA ASP A 107 -16.36 -9.97 12.86
C ASP A 107 -16.47 -8.80 11.86
N GLY A 108 -16.15 -9.03 10.58
CA GLY A 108 -16.22 -8.01 9.54
C GLY A 108 -14.96 -7.14 9.41
N THR A 109 -13.92 -7.42 10.20
CA THR A 109 -12.67 -6.66 10.25
C THR A 109 -11.46 -7.55 9.94
N TYR A 110 -10.53 -7.04 9.16
CA TYR A 110 -9.21 -7.65 8.94
C TYR A 110 -8.24 -7.23 10.04
N PHE A 111 -7.57 -8.20 10.64
CA PHE A 111 -6.53 -7.99 11.64
C PHE A 111 -5.20 -8.46 11.08
N VAL A 112 -4.31 -7.52 10.75
CA VAL A 112 -2.95 -7.79 10.29
C VAL A 112 -2.10 -8.20 11.48
N THR A 113 -1.79 -9.49 11.57
CA THR A 113 -1.08 -10.10 12.71
C THR A 113 0.26 -10.73 12.33
N MET A 114 0.53 -10.88 11.02
CA MET A 114 1.74 -11.51 10.52
C MET A 114 2.47 -10.59 9.54
N LEU A 115 3.78 -10.52 9.72
CA LEU A 115 4.71 -9.92 8.77
C LEU A 115 5.63 -11.02 8.24
N ILE A 116 5.66 -11.17 6.92
CA ILE A 116 6.56 -12.07 6.22
C ILE A 116 7.60 -11.19 5.54
N ILE A 117 8.87 -11.37 5.89
CA ILE A 117 9.99 -10.82 5.12
C ILE A 117 10.37 -11.88 4.08
N PRO A 118 9.98 -11.70 2.81
CA PRO A 118 10.33 -12.66 1.79
C PRO A 118 11.82 -12.55 1.47
N LYS A 119 12.35 -13.60 0.85
CA LYS A 119 13.57 -13.46 0.07
C LYS A 119 13.35 -12.36 -0.96
N GLN A 120 14.32 -11.48 -1.13
CA GLN A 120 14.12 -10.29 -1.94
C GLN A 120 15.42 -9.69 -2.46
N GLU A 121 15.28 -8.94 -3.55
CA GLU A 121 16.34 -8.13 -4.13
C GLU A 121 15.99 -6.65 -3.96
N GLY A 122 16.75 -5.97 -3.09
CA GLY A 122 16.65 -4.53 -2.83
C GLY A 122 17.68 -3.72 -3.60
N THR A 123 17.25 -2.57 -4.12
CA THR A 123 18.06 -1.47 -4.64
C THR A 123 17.77 -0.19 -3.84
N ALA A 124 18.38 0.93 -4.19
CA ALA A 124 18.09 2.21 -3.54
C ALA A 124 16.69 2.79 -3.83
N HIS A 125 15.97 2.25 -4.83
CA HIS A 125 14.72 2.79 -5.38
C HIS A 125 13.66 1.73 -5.68
N SER A 126 13.93 0.47 -5.34
CA SER A 126 12.99 -0.62 -5.52
C SER A 126 13.37 -1.81 -4.65
N CYS A 127 12.39 -2.62 -4.29
CA CYS A 127 12.58 -3.94 -3.72
C CYS A 127 11.62 -4.94 -4.38
N GLN A 128 12.13 -6.10 -4.76
CA GLN A 128 11.34 -7.16 -5.39
C GLN A 128 11.42 -8.43 -4.55
N ALA A 129 10.27 -8.91 -4.09
CA ALA A 129 10.17 -10.22 -3.48
C ALA A 129 10.43 -11.30 -4.53
N VAL A 130 11.19 -12.33 -4.15
CA VAL A 130 11.42 -13.54 -4.95
C VAL A 130 10.75 -14.73 -4.27
N ASN A 131 10.51 -15.80 -5.03
CA ASN A 131 9.90 -17.04 -4.55
C ASN A 131 8.50 -16.83 -3.93
N GLU A 132 7.58 -16.22 -4.68
CA GLU A 132 6.19 -15.97 -4.25
C GLU A 132 5.45 -17.23 -3.78
N GLU A 133 5.83 -18.42 -4.28
CA GLU A 133 5.28 -19.70 -3.83
C GLU A 133 5.53 -19.96 -2.33
N GLU A 134 6.71 -19.61 -1.81
CA GLU A 134 7.02 -19.75 -0.37
C GLU A 134 6.17 -18.79 0.47
N ILE A 135 5.91 -17.58 -0.04
CA ILE A 135 5.04 -16.58 0.61
C ILE A 135 3.62 -17.12 0.69
N HIS A 136 3.10 -17.62 -0.44
CA HIS A 136 1.76 -18.19 -0.51
C HIS A 136 1.61 -19.44 0.37
N ALA A 137 2.64 -20.29 0.44
CA ALA A 137 2.64 -21.46 1.32
C ALA A 137 2.49 -21.07 2.80
N VAL A 138 3.24 -20.06 3.28
CA VAL A 138 3.14 -19.57 4.66
C VAL A 138 1.75 -18.99 4.95
N LEU A 139 1.21 -18.15 4.06
CA LEU A 139 -0.12 -17.57 4.23
C LEU A 139 -1.21 -18.66 4.26
N SER A 140 -1.12 -19.64 3.36
CA SER A 140 -2.07 -20.75 3.26
C SER A 140 -2.04 -21.66 4.48
N GLU A 141 -0.85 -22.06 4.94
CA GLU A 141 -0.67 -22.91 6.12
C GLU A 141 -1.28 -22.26 7.38
N GLN A 142 -1.17 -20.93 7.49
CA GLN A 142 -1.67 -20.15 8.62
C GLN A 142 -3.11 -19.66 8.42
N SER A 143 -3.75 -20.00 7.30
CA SER A 143 -5.10 -19.54 6.93
C SER A 143 -5.25 -18.01 6.99
N LEU A 144 -4.25 -17.29 6.48
CA LEU A 144 -4.20 -15.83 6.44
C LEU A 144 -4.48 -15.29 5.05
N TYR A 145 -5.15 -14.14 5.01
CA TYR A 145 -5.35 -13.36 3.80
C TYR A 145 -4.13 -12.47 3.55
N PRO A 146 -3.63 -12.36 2.30
CA PRO A 146 -2.64 -11.36 1.93
C PRO A 146 -3.28 -9.97 1.96
N ALA A 147 -3.03 -9.22 3.02
CA ALA A 147 -3.63 -7.92 3.29
C ALA A 147 -2.88 -6.75 2.66
N GLY A 148 -1.73 -7.00 2.04
CA GLY A 148 -0.93 -5.98 1.39
C GLY A 148 0.55 -6.15 1.69
N TRP A 149 1.29 -5.06 1.58
CA TRP A 149 2.74 -5.03 1.68
C TRP A 149 3.19 -3.74 2.36
N ILE A 150 4.41 -3.77 2.90
CA ILE A 150 5.10 -2.63 3.50
C ILE A 150 6.51 -2.58 2.94
N HIS A 151 7.06 -1.39 2.72
CA HIS A 151 8.46 -1.22 2.32
C HIS A 151 9.11 0.01 2.97
N THR A 152 10.44 0.08 2.90
CA THR A 152 11.23 1.22 3.38
C THR A 152 11.66 2.11 2.23
N HIS A 153 11.64 3.43 2.47
CA HIS A 153 12.39 4.43 1.69
C HIS A 153 13.59 4.92 2.52
N PRO A 154 14.82 4.42 2.31
CA PRO A 154 15.96 4.73 3.19
C PRO A 154 16.37 6.22 3.20
N SER A 155 16.31 6.86 2.04
CA SER A 155 16.76 8.26 1.83
C SER A 155 15.70 9.15 1.21
N GLN A 156 14.60 8.57 0.74
CA GLN A 156 13.53 9.26 0.03
C GLN A 156 12.41 9.66 1.00
N THR A 157 11.60 10.65 0.62
CA THR A 157 10.41 11.01 1.39
C THR A 157 9.36 9.89 1.35
N CYS A 158 8.39 9.93 2.25
CA CYS A 158 7.27 8.98 2.26
C CYS A 158 6.25 9.35 1.17
N PHE A 159 6.29 8.66 0.04
CA PHE A 159 5.31 8.72 -1.05
C PHE A 159 5.31 7.38 -1.80
N LEU A 160 4.32 7.14 -2.66
CA LEU A 160 4.33 5.99 -3.57
C LEU A 160 4.99 6.41 -4.89
N SER A 161 6.09 5.76 -5.23
CA SER A 161 6.73 5.89 -6.54
C SER A 161 5.86 5.29 -7.66
N SER A 162 6.24 5.51 -8.91
CA SER A 162 5.55 4.88 -10.06
C SER A 162 5.55 3.34 -9.95
N ILE A 163 6.67 2.77 -9.49
CA ILE A 163 6.81 1.33 -9.28
C ILE A 163 5.86 0.87 -8.18
N ASP A 164 5.79 1.60 -7.07
CA ASP A 164 4.91 1.27 -5.95
C ASP A 164 3.43 1.33 -6.35
N LEU A 165 3.05 2.29 -7.19
CA LEU A 165 1.68 2.40 -7.70
C LEU A 165 1.31 1.20 -8.57
N HIS A 166 2.21 0.74 -9.45
CA HIS A 166 1.99 -0.45 -10.27
C HIS A 166 1.85 -1.73 -9.42
N THR A 167 2.69 -1.87 -8.40
CA THR A 167 2.60 -2.97 -7.44
C THR A 167 1.28 -2.91 -6.68
N GLN A 168 0.95 -1.75 -6.10
CA GLN A 168 -0.25 -1.55 -5.29
C GLN A 168 -1.54 -1.81 -6.07
N TYR A 169 -1.61 -1.39 -7.35
CA TYR A 169 -2.76 -1.65 -8.20
C TYR A 169 -3.03 -3.16 -8.33
N SER A 170 -1.98 -3.96 -8.52
CA SER A 170 -2.10 -5.42 -8.62
C SER A 170 -2.67 -6.02 -7.33
N TYR A 171 -2.19 -5.59 -6.16
CA TYR A 171 -2.73 -6.03 -4.87
C TYR A 171 -4.21 -5.64 -4.70
N GLN A 172 -4.60 -4.42 -5.07
CA GLN A 172 -5.97 -3.94 -4.91
C GLN A 172 -6.98 -4.65 -5.82
N VAL A 173 -6.61 -4.95 -7.06
CA VAL A 173 -7.51 -5.62 -8.01
C VAL A 173 -7.62 -7.12 -7.74
N ILE A 174 -6.53 -7.75 -7.32
CA ILE A 174 -6.45 -9.21 -7.17
C ILE A 174 -6.92 -9.67 -5.79
N PHE A 175 -6.57 -8.96 -4.72
CA PHE A 175 -6.79 -9.43 -3.35
C PHE A 175 -7.94 -8.77 -2.59
N PHE A 176 -8.45 -7.63 -3.05
CA PHE A 176 -9.48 -6.86 -2.33
C PHE A 176 -10.83 -6.73 -3.07
N ARG A 177 -11.18 -7.73 -3.87
CA ARG A 177 -12.45 -7.76 -4.62
C ARG A 177 -13.42 -8.82 -4.12
#